data_AF-A0A5B7TRD1-F1
#
_entry.id   AF-A0A5B7TRD1-F1
#
_cell.length_a   1.000
_cell.length_b   1.000
_cell.length_c   1.000
_cell.angle_alpha   90.00
_cell.angle_beta   90.00
_cell.angle_gamma   90.00
#
_symmetry.space_group_name_H-M   'P 1'
#
loop_
_entity.id
_entity.type
_entity.pdbx_description
1 polymer ?
#
loop_
_entity_poly.entity_id
_entity_poly.type
_entity_poly.pdbx_seq_one_letter_code
_entity_poly.pdbx_strand_id
1 'polypeptide(L)'
;MTEFIRKRAANAKNDILSGLTVALALVPEAVAFAFVAGVDPLVGLYAAFMIGLITAIFGGRPGMISGATGALAVVMVTLVAKGNAMGSPDEELGLYYLFATVILMGIIQMLAGVFKLGKFVRLIPHPVMMGFVNGLAIVIFLSQLGMFKENIKDIYGNNMIKTESVEKIMTITDNQVYDGNTGKLLFVKDKNQLLDADSNALRYNISDGQVFDASNNEVKFNLENSAIYSIEKKGFAKQWIPSKELMWMSGLVLLTMLLMFGLPKISKKIPDGLVAILVVSAIAIFGKLDVATVGSFIADGGGEGLKGGLPKFQFDIFNKVPFTWETFVFIGPYALILAAIGLIESLMTLNLVDELTETRGNSNRECLAQGGANIVTGFFGGMGGCAMIGQSIINIKGGGRGRLSGIVAALALLGFILFASGLIEQVPIAALVGVMFMVVIGTFAWSSFRILNKIPVSDLIVLILVSGLTVIFDLAIAVIAGVIVSALVFSWENAKRIRARKRMKVDGTKTYEIWGPLFFGSIQEFTNKFDVKNDPEKVEIDFVESRISDHSALEAVFNLVNKYEAAGKQIQLKHLSEDCKELLYKSNPKFREVIVEDIDDPRYHLAADPERFTKGLGEYDNL
;
A
#
# COMPACT_ATOMS: atom_id res chain seq x y z
N MET A 1 8.51 6.23 -43.95
CA MET A 1 7.92 5.07 -43.23
C MET A 1 9.00 4.06 -42.81
N THR A 2 9.84 3.60 -43.73
CA THR A 2 10.89 2.59 -43.51
C THR A 2 11.97 3.00 -42.51
N GLU A 3 12.39 4.27 -42.49
CA GLU A 3 13.39 4.77 -41.54
C GLU A 3 12.84 4.94 -40.11
N PHE A 4 11.57 5.33 -40.00
CA PHE A 4 10.82 5.44 -38.73
C PHE A 4 10.59 4.06 -38.09
N ILE A 5 10.33 3.04 -38.91
CA ILE A 5 10.22 1.65 -38.48
C ILE A 5 11.60 1.10 -38.10
N ARG A 6 12.66 1.40 -38.86
CA ARG A 6 14.04 0.91 -38.61
C ARG A 6 14.66 1.43 -37.31
N LYS A 7 14.39 2.68 -36.93
CA LYS A 7 14.85 3.27 -35.64
C LYS A 7 14.17 2.63 -34.41
N ARG A 8 12.93 2.15 -34.55
CA ARG A 8 12.20 1.39 -33.51
C ARG A 8 12.48 -0.12 -33.53
N ALA A 9 12.78 -0.71 -34.70
CA ALA A 9 13.03 -2.14 -34.87
C ALA A 9 14.40 -2.61 -34.36
N ALA A 10 15.37 -1.69 -34.19
CA ALA A 10 16.74 -2.03 -33.77
C ALA A 10 16.84 -2.78 -32.43
N ASN A 11 15.81 -2.67 -31.56
CA ASN A 11 15.78 -3.34 -30.26
C ASN A 11 14.60 -4.33 -30.07
N ALA A 12 13.86 -4.65 -31.14
CA ALA A 12 12.64 -5.47 -31.05
C ALA A 12 12.91 -6.88 -30.50
N LYS A 13 14.04 -7.50 -30.88
CA LYS A 13 14.47 -8.80 -30.35
C LYS A 13 14.63 -8.76 -28.83
N ASN A 14 15.32 -7.74 -28.32
CA ASN A 14 15.56 -7.60 -26.88
C ASN A 14 14.27 -7.28 -26.13
N ASP A 15 13.44 -6.39 -26.68
CA ASP A 15 12.12 -6.10 -26.11
C ASP A 15 11.23 -7.36 -26.06
N ILE A 16 11.19 -8.18 -27.12
CA ILE A 16 10.38 -9.41 -27.13
C ILE A 16 10.91 -10.44 -26.13
N LEU A 17 12.22 -10.72 -26.14
CA LEU A 17 12.82 -11.70 -25.24
C LEU A 17 12.70 -11.28 -23.77
N SER A 18 12.91 -9.99 -23.50
CA SER A 18 12.78 -9.43 -22.17
C SER A 18 11.33 -9.44 -21.69
N GLY A 19 10.37 -9.06 -22.55
CA GLY A 19 8.95 -9.12 -22.25
C GLY A 19 8.48 -10.54 -21.92
N LEU A 20 8.91 -11.54 -22.70
CA LEU A 20 8.62 -12.97 -22.41
C LEU A 20 9.21 -13.42 -21.08
N THR A 21 10.44 -13.00 -20.79
CA THR A 21 11.13 -13.30 -19.53
C THR A 21 10.36 -12.76 -18.34
N VAL A 22 9.89 -11.52 -18.44
CA VAL A 22 9.07 -10.85 -17.43
C VAL A 22 7.71 -11.54 -17.28
N ALA A 23 7.02 -11.86 -18.39
CA ALA A 23 5.72 -12.53 -18.33
C ALA A 23 5.77 -13.85 -17.53
N LEU A 24 6.82 -14.64 -17.72
CA LEU A 24 7.04 -15.88 -16.99
C LEU A 24 7.29 -15.66 -15.50
N ALA A 25 7.96 -14.57 -15.13
CA ALA A 25 8.16 -14.21 -13.73
C ALA A 25 6.88 -13.66 -13.07
N LEU A 26 6.00 -13.01 -13.84
CA LEU A 26 4.76 -12.41 -13.34
C LEU A 26 3.68 -13.41 -12.94
N VAL A 27 3.57 -14.55 -13.62
CA VAL A 27 2.53 -15.56 -13.34
C VAL A 27 2.52 -15.98 -11.85
N PRO A 28 3.62 -16.48 -11.28
CA PRO A 28 3.62 -16.93 -9.89
C PRO A 28 3.45 -15.79 -8.88
N GLU A 29 4.02 -14.60 -9.16
CA GLU A 29 3.87 -13.43 -8.30
C GLU A 29 2.40 -12.99 -8.23
N ALA A 30 1.72 -12.89 -9.37
CA ALA A 30 0.32 -12.49 -9.44
C ALA A 30 -0.61 -13.49 -8.71
N VAL A 31 -0.37 -14.80 -8.88
CA VAL A 31 -1.10 -15.86 -8.18
C VAL A 31 -0.87 -15.75 -6.67
N ALA A 32 0.39 -15.60 -6.24
CA ALA A 32 0.72 -15.51 -4.83
C ALA A 32 0.15 -14.25 -4.17
N PHE A 33 0.19 -13.09 -4.84
CA PHE A 33 -0.39 -11.85 -4.31
C PHE A 33 -1.92 -11.89 -4.23
N ALA A 34 -2.59 -12.58 -5.15
CA ALA A 34 -4.03 -12.83 -5.05
C ALA A 34 -4.36 -13.67 -3.80
N PHE A 35 -3.58 -14.73 -3.52
CA PHE A 35 -3.73 -15.50 -2.29
C PHE A 35 -3.46 -14.68 -1.03
N VAL A 36 -2.46 -13.79 -1.05
CA VAL A 36 -2.24 -12.83 0.05
C VAL A 36 -3.50 -12.00 0.27
N ALA A 37 -4.07 -11.42 -0.78
CA ALA A 37 -5.28 -10.60 -0.71
C ALA A 37 -6.57 -11.40 -0.41
N GLY A 38 -6.52 -12.73 -0.36
CA GLY A 38 -7.68 -13.58 -0.11
C GLY A 38 -8.69 -13.60 -1.26
N VAL A 39 -8.22 -13.45 -2.51
CA VAL A 39 -9.05 -13.48 -3.72
C VAL A 39 -8.58 -14.56 -4.69
N ASP A 40 -9.43 -14.90 -5.66
CA ASP A 40 -9.11 -15.87 -6.70
C ASP A 40 -7.84 -15.44 -7.50
N PRO A 41 -6.92 -16.37 -7.81
CA PRO A 41 -5.70 -16.05 -8.57
C PRO A 41 -5.91 -15.38 -9.92
N LEU A 42 -7.04 -15.62 -10.60
CA LEU A 42 -7.38 -14.94 -11.84
C LEU A 42 -7.50 -13.43 -11.63
N VAL A 43 -7.97 -12.98 -10.48
CA VAL A 43 -8.09 -11.54 -10.16
C VAL A 43 -6.70 -10.87 -10.18
N GLY A 44 -5.67 -11.55 -9.66
CA GLY A 44 -4.28 -11.09 -9.72
C GLY A 44 -3.70 -11.14 -11.13
N LEU A 45 -3.93 -12.25 -11.85
CA LEU A 45 -3.44 -12.43 -13.22
C LEU A 45 -4.06 -11.42 -14.20
N TYR A 46 -5.37 -11.15 -14.07
CA TYR A 46 -6.08 -10.14 -14.83
C TYR A 46 -5.57 -8.73 -14.54
N ALA A 47 -5.28 -8.41 -13.28
CA ALA A 47 -4.66 -7.14 -12.92
C ALA A 47 -3.27 -6.97 -13.56
N ALA A 48 -2.41 -8.00 -13.46
CA ALA A 48 -1.09 -7.97 -14.08
C ALA A 48 -1.15 -7.80 -15.60
N PHE A 49 -2.09 -8.46 -16.28
CA PHE A 49 -2.31 -8.29 -17.72
C PHE A 49 -2.79 -6.88 -18.07
N MET A 50 -3.91 -6.42 -17.48
CA MET A 50 -4.55 -5.16 -17.89
C MET A 50 -3.69 -3.95 -17.58
N ILE A 51 -3.09 -3.93 -16.39
CA ILE A 51 -2.22 -2.82 -15.97
C ILE A 51 -0.96 -2.82 -16.80
N GLY A 52 -0.33 -3.98 -16.98
CA GLY A 52 0.84 -4.13 -17.84
C GLY A 52 0.59 -3.60 -19.26
N LEU A 53 -0.55 -3.97 -19.86
CA LEU A 53 -0.89 -3.55 -21.22
C LEU A 53 -1.15 -2.04 -21.32
N ILE A 54 -2.02 -1.50 -20.46
CA ILE A 54 -2.45 -0.10 -20.52
C ILE A 54 -1.26 0.82 -20.21
N THR A 55 -0.47 0.51 -19.18
CA THR A 55 0.72 1.31 -18.83
C THR A 55 1.84 1.17 -19.85
N ALA A 56 2.03 0.01 -20.50
CA ALA A 56 2.99 -0.11 -21.59
C ALA A 56 2.64 0.77 -22.80
N ILE A 57 1.35 0.97 -23.09
CA ILE A 57 0.88 1.80 -24.20
C ILE A 57 0.89 3.29 -23.84
N PHE A 58 0.33 3.65 -22.67
CA PHE A 58 0.06 5.04 -22.31
C PHE A 58 1.05 5.64 -21.31
N GLY A 59 1.82 4.81 -20.60
CA GLY A 59 2.74 5.18 -19.53
C GLY A 59 3.79 6.23 -19.92
N GLY A 60 4.22 6.95 -18.89
CA GLY A 60 5.23 8.00 -18.96
C GLY A 60 6.65 7.48 -19.14
N ARG A 61 6.87 6.18 -18.90
CA ARG A 61 8.20 5.57 -18.90
C ARG A 61 8.28 4.25 -19.69
N PRO A 62 8.80 4.24 -20.93
CA PRO A 62 9.07 3.01 -21.68
C PRO A 62 10.04 2.07 -20.95
N GLY A 63 9.84 0.76 -21.08
CA GLY A 63 10.67 -0.26 -20.43
C GLY A 63 10.35 -0.49 -18.95
N MET A 64 9.48 0.31 -18.34
CA MET A 64 8.92 0.04 -17.02
C MET A 64 7.80 -1.00 -17.12
N ILE A 65 7.73 -1.91 -16.14
CA ILE A 65 6.71 -2.96 -16.06
C ILE A 65 5.79 -2.66 -14.89
N SER A 66 4.49 -2.77 -15.13
CA SER A 66 3.45 -2.62 -14.11
C SER A 66 2.55 -3.86 -14.07
N GLY A 67 1.97 -4.14 -12.90
CA GLY A 67 1.14 -5.31 -12.67
C GLY A 67 0.68 -5.42 -11.21
N ALA A 68 0.25 -6.61 -10.81
CA ALA A 68 -0.16 -6.88 -9.43
C ALA A 68 1.05 -6.87 -8.49
N THR A 69 0.93 -6.23 -7.33
CA THR A 69 2.03 -6.12 -6.36
C THR A 69 1.60 -6.48 -4.95
N GLY A 70 2.54 -7.02 -4.17
CA GLY A 70 2.31 -7.34 -2.76
C GLY A 70 1.94 -6.13 -1.91
N ALA A 71 2.46 -4.95 -2.24
CA ALA A 71 2.17 -3.71 -1.53
C ALA A 71 0.67 -3.36 -1.57
N LEU A 72 0.01 -3.54 -2.72
CA LEU A 72 -1.43 -3.34 -2.84
C LEU A 72 -2.21 -4.53 -2.26
N ALA A 73 -1.76 -5.75 -2.50
CA ALA A 73 -2.43 -6.97 -2.01
C ALA A 73 -2.60 -6.99 -0.49
N VAL A 74 -1.59 -6.53 0.27
CA VAL A 74 -1.66 -6.50 1.74
C VAL A 74 -2.72 -5.54 2.27
N VAL A 75 -2.93 -4.40 1.62
CA VAL A 75 -4.02 -3.47 1.97
C VAL A 75 -5.38 -4.09 1.65
N MET A 76 -5.45 -4.91 0.60
CA MET A 76 -6.69 -5.57 0.18
C MET A 76 -7.13 -6.66 1.14
N VAL A 77 -6.23 -7.26 1.93
CA VAL A 77 -6.56 -8.29 2.93
C VAL A 77 -7.69 -7.84 3.84
N THR A 78 -7.53 -6.66 4.45
CA THR A 78 -8.48 -6.14 5.43
C THR A 78 -9.75 -5.61 4.76
N LEU A 79 -9.62 -5.03 3.56
CA LEU A 79 -10.74 -4.57 2.74
C LEU A 79 -11.66 -5.75 2.36
N VAL A 80 -11.09 -6.82 1.80
CA VAL A 80 -11.83 -8.01 1.36
C VAL A 80 -12.45 -8.71 2.56
N ALA A 81 -11.70 -8.89 3.65
CA ALA A 81 -12.22 -9.52 4.86
C ALA A 81 -13.40 -8.74 5.46
N LYS A 82 -13.29 -7.40 5.58
CA LYS A 82 -14.39 -6.57 6.08
C LYS A 82 -15.57 -6.51 5.12
N GLY A 83 -15.30 -6.42 3.82
CA GLY A 83 -16.36 -6.40 2.80
C GLY A 83 -17.14 -7.71 2.77
N ASN A 84 -16.47 -8.86 2.93
CA ASN A 84 -17.14 -10.15 3.07
C ASN A 84 -17.99 -10.25 4.34
N ALA A 85 -17.57 -9.61 5.44
CA ALA A 85 -18.34 -9.56 6.68
C ALA A 85 -19.61 -8.68 6.59
N MET A 86 -19.73 -7.83 5.56
CA MET A 86 -20.88 -6.92 5.39
C MET A 86 -22.07 -7.54 4.67
N GLY A 87 -21.99 -8.75 4.14
CA GLY A 87 -23.18 -9.44 3.67
C GLY A 87 -23.12 -10.94 3.86
N SER A 88 -23.95 -11.66 3.11
CA SER A 88 -24.10 -13.09 3.35
C SER A 88 -22.82 -13.85 2.95
N PRO A 89 -22.43 -14.91 3.67
CA PRO A 89 -21.21 -15.67 3.40
C PRO A 89 -21.05 -16.13 1.94
N ASP A 90 -22.16 -16.36 1.24
CA ASP A 90 -22.18 -16.87 -0.14
C ASP A 90 -22.11 -15.78 -1.21
N GLU A 91 -22.17 -14.50 -0.85
CA GLU A 91 -22.24 -13.40 -1.83
C GLU A 91 -20.86 -12.88 -2.29
N GLU A 92 -19.80 -13.18 -1.53
CA GLU A 92 -18.41 -12.72 -1.73
C GLU A 92 -18.30 -11.20 -1.95
N LEU A 93 -19.07 -10.41 -1.20
CA LEU A 93 -19.15 -8.96 -1.35
C LEU A 93 -17.80 -8.25 -1.26
N GLY A 94 -16.85 -8.79 -0.50
CA GLY A 94 -15.49 -8.25 -0.37
C GLY A 94 -14.76 -8.16 -1.71
N LEU A 95 -15.00 -9.09 -2.63
CA LEU A 95 -14.44 -9.04 -3.98
C LEU A 95 -14.96 -7.84 -4.76
N TYR A 96 -16.26 -7.56 -4.68
CA TYR A 96 -16.88 -6.43 -5.39
C TYR A 96 -16.54 -5.08 -4.75
N TYR A 97 -16.42 -5.01 -3.41
CA TYR A 97 -15.86 -3.85 -2.73
C TYR A 97 -14.41 -3.58 -3.16
N LEU A 98 -13.61 -4.64 -3.35
CA LEU A 98 -12.26 -4.51 -3.90
C LEU A 98 -12.28 -3.90 -5.31
N PHE A 99 -13.13 -4.38 -6.22
CA PHE A 99 -13.25 -3.78 -7.55
C PHE A 99 -13.68 -2.31 -7.51
N ALA A 100 -14.68 -1.96 -6.69
CA ALA A 100 -15.12 -0.58 -6.50
C ALA A 100 -13.99 0.31 -5.93
N THR A 101 -13.22 -0.22 -4.98
CA THR A 101 -12.07 0.47 -4.39
C THR A 101 -10.97 0.72 -5.41
N VAL A 102 -10.68 -0.26 -6.27
CA VAL A 102 -9.69 -0.15 -7.36
C VAL A 102 -10.11 0.89 -8.39
N ILE A 103 -11.40 0.97 -8.73
CA ILE A 103 -11.94 2.03 -9.59
C ILE A 103 -11.74 3.40 -8.94
N LEU A 104 -12.11 3.55 -7.67
CA LEU A 104 -11.94 4.81 -6.94
C LEU A 104 -10.47 5.21 -6.81
N MET A 105 -9.59 4.24 -6.52
CA MET A 105 -8.14 4.44 -6.53
C MET A 105 -7.67 5.00 -7.87
N GLY A 106 -8.09 4.38 -8.98
CA GLY A 106 -7.70 4.80 -10.31
C GLY A 106 -8.19 6.22 -10.65
N ILE A 107 -9.39 6.61 -10.18
CA ILE A 107 -9.89 7.99 -10.28
C ILE A 107 -8.97 8.95 -9.51
N ILE A 108 -8.61 8.63 -8.27
CA ILE A 108 -7.71 9.46 -7.46
C ILE A 108 -6.33 9.62 -8.13
N GLN A 109 -5.76 8.52 -8.66
CA GLN A 109 -4.49 8.55 -9.38
C GLN A 109 -4.56 9.38 -10.67
N MET A 110 -5.65 9.26 -11.42
CA MET A 110 -5.88 10.04 -12.63
C MET A 110 -6.00 11.53 -12.30
N LEU A 111 -6.75 11.89 -11.24
CA LEU A 111 -6.82 13.28 -10.75
C LEU A 111 -5.45 13.80 -10.34
N ALA A 112 -4.64 13.00 -9.63
CA ALA A 112 -3.27 13.37 -9.30
C ALA A 112 -2.41 13.63 -10.55
N GLY A 113 -2.62 12.88 -11.63
CA GLY A 113 -1.99 13.14 -12.92
C GLY A 113 -2.47 14.42 -13.61
N VAL A 114 -3.78 14.67 -13.64
CA VAL A 114 -4.40 15.88 -14.23
C VAL A 114 -3.93 17.15 -13.52
N PHE A 115 -3.92 17.14 -12.19
CA PHE A 115 -3.50 18.28 -11.36
C PHE A 115 -1.97 18.39 -11.21
N LYS A 116 -1.19 17.56 -11.91
CA LYS A 116 0.28 17.52 -11.85
C LYS A 116 0.83 17.37 -10.43
N LEU A 117 0.15 16.55 -9.61
CA LEU A 117 0.53 16.30 -8.23
C LEU A 117 1.63 15.24 -8.10
N GLY A 118 2.09 14.64 -9.20
CA GLY A 118 3.18 13.66 -9.19
C GLY A 118 4.46 14.18 -8.53
N LYS A 119 4.71 15.49 -8.56
CA LYS A 119 5.84 16.12 -7.88
C LYS A 119 5.79 16.00 -6.35
N PHE A 120 4.59 15.96 -5.76
CA PHE A 120 4.41 15.96 -4.30
C PHE A 120 4.60 14.58 -3.68
N VAL A 121 4.58 13.51 -4.47
CA VAL A 121 4.87 12.15 -3.99
C VAL A 121 6.29 12.04 -3.43
N ARG A 122 7.20 12.92 -3.88
CA ARG A 122 8.57 13.04 -3.33
C ARG A 122 8.65 13.61 -1.91
N LEU A 123 7.53 14.09 -1.35
CA LEU A 123 7.50 14.66 0.00
C LEU A 123 7.37 13.59 1.10
N ILE A 124 7.18 12.32 0.74
CA ILE A 124 7.04 11.26 1.74
C ILE A 124 8.40 10.99 2.38
N PRO A 125 8.50 11.09 3.72
CA PRO A 125 9.75 10.91 4.42
C PRO A 125 10.32 9.50 4.21
N HIS A 126 11.63 9.43 3.95
CA HIS A 126 12.34 8.17 3.77
C HIS A 126 12.19 7.18 4.96
N PRO A 127 12.16 7.62 6.24
CA PRO A 127 11.90 6.72 7.37
C PRO A 127 10.53 6.05 7.31
N VAL A 128 9.50 6.76 6.80
CA VAL A 128 8.15 6.21 6.62
C VAL A 128 8.16 5.15 5.54
N MET A 129 8.82 5.40 4.41
CA MET A 129 8.94 4.40 3.33
C MET A 129 9.70 3.15 3.79
N MET A 130 10.82 3.31 4.51
CA MET A 130 11.59 2.18 5.04
C MET A 130 10.79 1.37 6.06
N GLY A 131 10.09 2.05 6.99
CA GLY A 131 9.23 1.37 7.95
C GLY A 131 8.06 0.64 7.29
N PHE A 132 7.46 1.26 6.27
CA PHE A 132 6.42 0.67 5.43
C PHE A 132 6.91 -0.60 4.73
N VAL A 133 8.05 -0.55 4.06
CA VAL A 133 8.62 -1.71 3.33
C VAL A 133 8.96 -2.86 4.28
N ASN A 134 9.51 -2.57 5.47
CA ASN A 134 9.78 -3.60 6.48
C ASN A 134 8.50 -4.21 7.04
N GLY A 135 7.53 -3.36 7.41
CA GLY A 135 6.22 -3.81 7.88
C GLY A 135 5.52 -4.69 6.85
N LEU A 136 5.53 -4.26 5.58
CA LEU A 136 4.99 -5.00 4.44
C LEU A 136 5.64 -6.39 4.31
N ALA A 137 6.97 -6.46 4.34
CA ALA A 137 7.68 -7.73 4.26
C ALA A 137 7.30 -8.68 5.40
N ILE A 138 7.14 -8.17 6.63
CA ILE A 138 6.69 -8.97 7.78
C ILE A 138 5.24 -9.45 7.59
N VAL A 139 4.33 -8.62 7.12
CA VAL A 139 2.94 -9.02 6.89
C VAL A 139 2.85 -10.09 5.79
N ILE A 140 3.60 -9.95 4.70
CA ILE A 140 3.67 -10.98 3.65
C ILE A 140 4.23 -12.28 4.23
N PHE A 141 5.30 -12.21 5.04
CA PHE A 141 5.87 -13.39 5.71
C PHE A 141 4.85 -14.12 6.58
N LEU A 142 4.11 -13.38 7.42
CA LEU A 142 3.08 -13.93 8.29
C LEU A 142 1.92 -14.54 7.48
N SER A 143 1.54 -13.92 6.37
CA SER A 143 0.57 -14.47 5.41
C SER A 143 1.05 -15.81 4.84
N GLN A 144 2.33 -15.96 4.48
CA GLN A 144 2.86 -17.22 3.96
C GLN A 144 2.83 -18.36 4.98
N LEU A 145 3.01 -18.05 6.28
CA LEU A 145 2.84 -19.06 7.34
C LEU A 145 1.41 -19.62 7.41
N GLY A 146 0.42 -18.86 6.95
CA GLY A 146 -0.96 -19.33 6.81
C GLY A 146 -1.13 -20.48 5.82
N MET A 147 -0.23 -20.60 4.83
CA MET A 147 -0.25 -21.66 3.81
C MET A 147 0.25 -23.01 4.34
N PHE A 148 0.78 -23.05 5.57
CA PHE A 148 1.15 -24.30 6.26
C PHE A 148 0.01 -24.85 7.12
N LYS A 149 -1.20 -24.31 6.95
CA LYS A 149 -2.41 -24.73 7.65
C LYS A 149 -3.46 -25.19 6.66
N GLU A 150 -4.23 -26.19 7.05
CA GLU A 150 -5.36 -26.73 6.30
C GLU A 150 -6.68 -26.44 7.03
N ASN A 151 -7.79 -26.45 6.30
CA ASN A 151 -9.12 -26.33 6.89
C ASN A 151 -9.49 -27.64 7.60
N ILE A 152 -9.95 -27.53 8.83
CA ILE A 152 -10.51 -28.68 9.57
C ILE A 152 -11.80 -29.09 8.86
N LYS A 153 -12.00 -30.38 8.64
CA LYS A 153 -13.24 -30.91 8.06
C LYS A 153 -14.25 -31.23 9.17
N ASP A 154 -15.52 -30.92 8.94
CA ASP A 154 -16.61 -31.26 9.84
C ASP A 154 -17.01 -32.74 9.71
N ILE A 155 -18.02 -33.16 10.48
CA ILE A 155 -18.53 -34.55 10.46
C ILE A 155 -19.11 -35.00 9.11
N TYR A 156 -19.36 -34.06 8.19
CA TYR A 156 -19.87 -34.32 6.85
C TYR A 156 -18.79 -34.19 5.78
N GLY A 157 -17.53 -33.89 6.17
CA GLY A 157 -16.41 -33.72 5.25
C GLY A 157 -16.34 -32.33 4.61
N ASN A 158 -17.17 -31.37 5.02
CA ASN A 158 -17.11 -29.99 4.57
C ASN A 158 -16.11 -29.19 5.41
N ASN A 159 -15.70 -28.00 4.96
CA ASN A 159 -14.85 -27.14 5.79
C ASN A 159 -15.60 -26.67 7.04
N MET A 160 -15.08 -27.02 8.22
CA MET A 160 -15.65 -26.63 9.50
C MET A 160 -15.63 -25.11 9.63
N ILE A 161 -16.80 -24.52 9.84
CA ILE A 161 -16.92 -23.08 10.07
C ILE A 161 -16.52 -22.79 11.52
N LYS A 162 -15.58 -21.87 11.73
CA LYS A 162 -15.24 -21.34 13.05
C LYS A 162 -16.40 -20.48 13.55
N THR A 163 -16.91 -20.78 14.74
CA THR A 163 -18.04 -20.08 15.34
C THR A 163 -17.68 -19.52 16.71
N GLU A 164 -18.15 -18.32 17.02
CA GLU A 164 -18.10 -17.72 18.36
C GLU A 164 -19.51 -17.68 18.96
N SER A 165 -19.63 -18.08 20.22
CA SER A 165 -20.90 -18.11 20.96
C SER A 165 -21.25 -16.70 21.42
N VAL A 166 -22.42 -16.18 21.02
CA VAL A 166 -22.82 -14.78 21.27
C VAL A 166 -23.82 -14.69 22.42
N GLU A 167 -25.01 -15.26 22.24
CA GLU A 167 -26.08 -15.19 23.23
C GLU A 167 -26.62 -16.59 23.54
N LYS A 168 -26.91 -16.83 24.82
CA LYS A 168 -27.54 -18.07 25.25
C LYS A 168 -29.00 -18.07 24.81
N ILE A 169 -29.39 -19.04 23.99
CA ILE A 169 -30.75 -19.14 23.43
C ILE A 169 -31.53 -20.34 23.97
N MET A 170 -30.85 -21.42 24.38
CA MET A 170 -31.51 -22.61 24.95
C MET A 170 -30.73 -23.16 26.13
N THR A 171 -31.43 -23.82 27.06
CA THR A 171 -30.83 -24.50 28.22
C THR A 171 -31.10 -25.99 28.15
N ILE A 172 -30.10 -26.80 28.50
CA ILE A 172 -30.21 -28.25 28.56
C ILE A 172 -30.26 -28.70 30.01
N THR A 173 -31.36 -29.35 30.40
CA THR A 173 -31.55 -29.95 31.73
C THR A 173 -32.09 -31.37 31.53
N ASP A 174 -31.48 -32.38 32.15
CA ASP A 174 -31.95 -33.78 32.09
C ASP A 174 -32.25 -34.30 30.67
N ASN A 175 -31.33 -34.05 29.72
CA ASN A 175 -31.48 -34.39 28.30
C ASN A 175 -32.68 -33.72 27.59
N GLN A 176 -33.26 -32.68 28.18
CA GLN A 176 -34.33 -31.88 27.59
C GLN A 176 -33.82 -30.47 27.30
N VAL A 177 -34.14 -29.95 26.13
CA VAL A 177 -33.70 -28.63 25.64
C VAL A 177 -34.88 -27.68 25.68
N TYR A 178 -34.75 -26.64 26.50
CA TYR A 178 -35.78 -25.63 26.70
C TYR A 178 -35.39 -24.31 26.04
N ASP A 179 -36.38 -23.62 25.51
CA ASP A 179 -36.26 -22.25 25.03
C ASP A 179 -35.85 -21.30 26.18
N GLY A 180 -34.82 -20.48 25.95
CA GLY A 180 -34.26 -19.59 26.98
C GLY A 180 -35.17 -18.46 27.43
N ASN A 181 -36.17 -18.07 26.63
CA ASN A 181 -37.08 -16.96 26.91
C ASN A 181 -38.44 -17.44 27.41
N THR A 182 -38.95 -18.54 26.84
CA THR A 182 -40.31 -19.04 27.10
C THR A 182 -40.35 -20.25 28.03
N GLY A 183 -39.22 -20.93 28.25
CA GLY A 183 -39.16 -22.15 29.04
C GLY A 183 -39.89 -23.34 28.41
N LYS A 184 -40.34 -23.22 27.16
CA LYS A 184 -41.00 -24.31 26.42
C LYS A 184 -39.98 -25.40 26.10
N LEU A 185 -40.36 -26.67 26.27
CA LEU A 185 -39.59 -27.80 25.77
C LEU A 185 -39.59 -27.78 24.24
N LEU A 186 -38.41 -27.72 23.63
CA LEU A 186 -38.24 -27.69 22.17
C LEU A 186 -37.69 -29.00 21.64
N PHE A 187 -36.66 -29.54 22.30
CA PHE A 187 -35.96 -30.73 21.81
C PHE A 187 -35.65 -31.70 22.95
N VAL A 188 -35.50 -32.98 22.60
CA VAL A 188 -34.96 -34.02 23.45
C VAL A 188 -33.58 -34.38 22.91
N LYS A 189 -32.56 -34.32 23.77
CA LYS A 189 -31.18 -34.67 23.44
C LYS A 189 -30.98 -36.17 23.59
N ASP A 190 -30.74 -36.87 22.49
CA ASP A 190 -30.28 -38.25 22.48
C ASP A 190 -28.83 -38.31 22.00
N LYS A 191 -27.89 -38.49 22.95
CA LYS A 191 -26.43 -38.49 22.70
C LYS A 191 -25.97 -37.25 21.94
N ASN A 192 -25.71 -37.42 20.64
CA ASN A 192 -25.21 -36.40 19.71
C ASN A 192 -26.32 -35.91 18.76
N GLN A 193 -27.59 -36.08 19.12
CA GLN A 193 -28.73 -35.68 18.31
C GLN A 193 -29.72 -34.87 19.13
N LEU A 194 -30.38 -33.92 18.48
CA LEU A 194 -31.53 -33.20 19.01
C LEU A 194 -32.77 -33.60 18.20
N LEU A 195 -33.69 -34.25 18.89
CA LEU A 195 -34.97 -34.70 18.37
C LEU A 195 -36.03 -33.66 18.74
N ASP A 196 -36.92 -33.34 17.81
CA ASP A 196 -38.08 -32.48 18.04
C ASP A 196 -38.98 -33.07 19.14
N ALA A 197 -39.34 -32.27 20.16
CA ALA A 197 -40.05 -32.79 21.33
C ALA A 197 -41.49 -33.26 21.01
N ASP A 198 -42.12 -32.71 19.97
CA ASP A 198 -43.50 -33.05 19.61
C ASP A 198 -43.56 -34.20 18.59
N SER A 199 -42.63 -34.24 17.64
CA SER A 199 -42.65 -35.19 16.52
C SER A 199 -41.60 -36.31 16.60
N ASN A 200 -40.66 -36.23 17.54
CA ASN A 200 -39.51 -37.13 17.67
C ASN A 200 -38.64 -37.24 16.41
N ALA A 201 -38.74 -36.27 15.50
CA ALA A 201 -37.96 -36.21 14.27
C ALA A 201 -36.57 -35.62 14.54
N LEU A 202 -35.54 -36.14 13.86
CA LEU A 202 -34.19 -35.58 13.93
C LEU A 202 -34.16 -34.18 13.33
N ARG A 203 -33.77 -33.19 14.16
CA ARG A 203 -33.63 -31.79 13.74
C ARG A 203 -32.18 -31.37 13.67
N TYR A 204 -31.36 -31.79 14.63
CA TYR A 204 -29.97 -31.39 14.67
C TYR A 204 -29.03 -32.54 15.07
N ASN A 205 -27.83 -32.51 14.51
CA ASN A 205 -26.70 -33.34 14.93
C ASN A 205 -25.69 -32.49 15.70
N ILE A 206 -25.00 -33.08 16.67
CA ILE A 206 -24.03 -32.42 17.54
C ILE A 206 -22.66 -33.07 17.34
N SER A 207 -21.65 -32.27 17.03
CA SER A 207 -20.25 -32.71 17.05
C SER A 207 -19.33 -31.55 17.37
N ASP A 208 -18.24 -31.83 18.10
CA ASP A 208 -17.16 -30.88 18.36
C ASP A 208 -17.63 -29.54 18.96
N GLY A 209 -18.68 -29.59 19.78
CA GLY A 209 -19.28 -28.39 20.39
C GLY A 209 -20.16 -27.56 19.44
N GLN A 210 -20.42 -28.03 18.21
CA GLN A 210 -21.30 -27.41 17.23
C GLN A 210 -22.58 -28.21 17.01
N VAL A 211 -23.67 -27.51 16.69
CA VAL A 211 -25.00 -28.07 16.42
C VAL A 211 -25.35 -27.79 14.96
N PHE A 212 -25.49 -28.85 14.18
CA PHE A 212 -25.72 -28.85 12.74
C PHE A 212 -27.17 -29.16 12.44
N ASP A 213 -27.78 -28.43 11.52
CA ASP A 213 -29.12 -28.74 11.00
C ASP A 213 -29.06 -30.03 10.18
N ALA A 214 -29.93 -30.98 10.51
CA ALA A 214 -29.95 -32.30 9.89
C ALA A 214 -30.45 -32.28 8.43
N SER A 215 -31.09 -31.20 7.99
CA SER A 215 -31.64 -31.08 6.64
C SER A 215 -30.62 -30.58 5.61
N ASN A 216 -29.73 -29.68 6.01
CA ASN A 216 -28.77 -29.02 5.11
C ASN A 216 -27.31 -29.12 5.59
N ASN A 217 -27.05 -29.79 6.71
CA ASN A 217 -25.73 -30.00 7.31
C ASN A 217 -25.00 -28.71 7.72
N GLU A 218 -25.69 -27.58 7.84
CA GLU A 218 -25.08 -26.32 8.26
C GLU A 218 -25.00 -26.20 9.78
N VAL A 219 -23.92 -25.63 10.29
CA VAL A 219 -23.85 -25.21 11.69
C VAL A 219 -24.84 -24.08 11.96
N LYS A 220 -25.73 -24.29 12.95
CA LYS A 220 -26.72 -23.31 13.41
C LYS A 220 -26.41 -22.77 14.79
N PHE A 221 -25.86 -23.59 15.68
CA PHE A 221 -25.62 -23.22 17.07
C PHE A 221 -24.32 -23.77 17.63
N ASN A 222 -23.86 -23.21 18.75
CA ASN A 222 -22.78 -23.77 19.56
C ASN A 222 -23.35 -24.37 20.85
N LEU A 223 -22.73 -25.44 21.34
CA LEU A 223 -23.08 -26.13 22.57
C LEU A 223 -21.94 -25.98 23.58
N GLU A 224 -22.18 -25.25 24.66
CA GLU A 224 -21.21 -25.02 25.73
C GLU A 224 -21.89 -25.16 27.10
N ASN A 225 -21.24 -25.85 28.05
CA ASN A 225 -21.68 -25.93 29.46
C ASN A 225 -23.19 -26.21 29.65
N SER A 226 -23.74 -27.18 28.89
CA SER A 226 -25.16 -27.56 28.91
C SER A 226 -26.13 -26.44 28.51
N ALA A 227 -25.68 -25.51 27.67
CA ALA A 227 -26.49 -24.49 27.04
C ALA A 227 -26.18 -24.40 25.54
N ILE A 228 -27.16 -23.96 24.76
CA ILE A 228 -27.00 -23.73 23.33
C ILE A 228 -27.00 -22.23 23.08
N TYR A 229 -26.03 -21.78 22.30
CA TYR A 229 -25.78 -20.38 22.00
C TYR A 229 -26.00 -20.07 20.52
N SER A 230 -26.49 -18.87 20.24
CA SER A 230 -26.41 -18.29 18.91
C SER A 230 -24.94 -18.11 18.51
N ILE A 231 -24.67 -18.19 17.20
CA ILE A 231 -23.31 -18.17 16.67
C ILE A 231 -23.05 -16.93 15.83
N GLU A 232 -21.82 -16.45 15.90
CA GLU A 232 -21.22 -15.60 14.88
C GLU A 232 -20.19 -16.42 14.10
N LYS A 233 -20.32 -16.49 12.77
CA LYS A 233 -19.38 -17.22 11.91
C LYS A 233 -18.12 -16.38 11.68
N LYS A 234 -16.95 -16.94 11.97
CA LYS A 234 -15.61 -16.31 11.85
C LYS A 234 -14.72 -17.01 10.82
N GLY A 235 -15.29 -17.39 9.67
CA GLY A 235 -14.58 -18.10 8.59
C GLY A 235 -14.40 -19.60 8.88
N PHE A 236 -13.40 -20.24 8.26
CA PHE A 236 -13.11 -21.66 8.47
C PHE A 236 -12.13 -21.91 9.63
N ALA A 237 -12.35 -22.98 10.38
CA ALA A 237 -11.43 -23.46 11.38
C ALA A 237 -10.20 -24.07 10.69
N LYS A 238 -9.00 -23.71 11.16
CA LYS A 238 -7.73 -24.13 10.56
C LYS A 238 -6.84 -24.84 11.56
N GLN A 239 -6.16 -25.89 11.12
CA GLN A 239 -5.13 -26.59 11.88
C GLN A 239 -3.81 -26.64 11.11
N TRP A 240 -2.71 -26.91 11.81
CA TRP A 240 -1.44 -27.19 11.13
C TRP A 240 -1.55 -28.47 10.32
N ILE A 241 -0.98 -28.46 9.11
CA ILE A 241 -0.94 -29.62 8.22
C ILE A 241 -0.29 -30.82 8.95
N PRO A 242 -0.76 -32.06 8.72
CA PRO A 242 -0.20 -33.26 9.33
C PRO A 242 1.32 -33.37 9.15
N SER A 243 2.02 -33.95 10.14
CA SER A 243 3.50 -33.88 10.23
C SER A 243 4.24 -34.39 8.99
N LYS A 244 3.68 -35.40 8.29
CA LYS A 244 4.28 -35.96 7.07
C LYS A 244 4.21 -34.97 5.89
N GLU A 245 3.05 -34.39 5.65
CA GLU A 245 2.83 -33.39 4.60
C GLU A 245 3.57 -32.10 4.92
N LEU A 246 3.63 -31.71 6.21
CA LEU A 246 4.41 -30.56 6.67
C LEU A 246 5.90 -30.70 6.32
N MET A 247 6.45 -31.92 6.42
CA MET A 247 7.85 -32.20 6.05
C MET A 247 8.07 -32.06 4.53
N TRP A 248 7.15 -32.54 3.71
CA TRP A 248 7.20 -32.35 2.26
C TRP A 248 7.07 -30.88 1.88
N MET A 249 6.09 -30.18 2.44
CA MET A 249 5.87 -28.74 2.26
C MET A 249 7.15 -27.97 2.59
N SER A 250 7.71 -28.19 3.77
CA SER A 250 8.94 -27.52 4.23
C SER A 250 10.15 -27.85 3.35
N GLY A 251 10.30 -29.12 2.95
CA GLY A 251 11.39 -29.56 2.07
C GLY A 251 11.33 -28.93 0.69
N LEU A 252 10.15 -28.87 0.07
CA LEU A 252 9.94 -28.25 -1.24
C LEU A 252 10.06 -26.72 -1.19
N VAL A 253 9.61 -26.08 -0.12
CA VAL A 253 9.82 -24.65 0.14
C VAL A 253 11.32 -24.34 0.21
N LEU A 254 12.07 -25.08 1.05
CA LEU A 254 13.52 -24.92 1.17
C LEU A 254 14.24 -25.19 -0.16
N LEU A 255 13.83 -26.21 -0.90
CA LEU A 255 14.38 -26.49 -2.23
C LEU A 255 14.16 -25.31 -3.18
N THR A 256 12.95 -24.74 -3.21
CA THR A 256 12.64 -23.55 -4.01
C THR A 256 13.57 -22.39 -3.65
N MET A 257 13.71 -22.09 -2.35
CA MET A 257 14.58 -21.02 -1.87
C MET A 257 16.05 -21.26 -2.24
N LEU A 258 16.54 -22.50 -2.10
CA LEU A 258 17.90 -22.89 -2.46
C LEU A 258 18.15 -22.74 -3.97
N LEU A 259 17.19 -23.12 -4.80
CA LEU A 259 17.27 -22.95 -6.24
C LEU A 259 17.31 -21.46 -6.61
N MET A 260 16.45 -20.63 -6.03
CA MET A 260 16.47 -19.18 -6.27
C MET A 260 17.75 -18.51 -5.78
N PHE A 261 18.31 -18.95 -4.66
CA PHE A 261 19.57 -18.39 -4.15
C PHE A 261 20.80 -18.88 -4.95
N GLY A 262 20.79 -20.13 -5.41
CA GLY A 262 21.92 -20.78 -6.05
C GLY A 262 22.00 -20.56 -7.56
N LEU A 263 20.87 -20.66 -8.27
CA LEU A 263 20.82 -20.66 -9.73
C LEU A 263 21.37 -19.37 -10.38
N PRO A 264 21.10 -18.15 -9.85
CA PRO A 264 21.65 -16.91 -10.40
C PRO A 264 23.18 -16.86 -10.41
N LYS A 265 23.86 -17.69 -9.59
CA LYS A 265 25.32 -17.80 -9.55
C LYS A 265 25.87 -18.63 -10.71
N ILE A 266 25.04 -19.47 -11.34
CA ILE A 266 25.41 -20.36 -12.44
C ILE A 266 24.96 -19.77 -13.78
N SER A 267 23.71 -19.28 -13.86
CA SER A 267 23.14 -18.71 -15.08
C SER A 267 22.27 -17.49 -14.75
N LYS A 268 22.46 -16.41 -15.50
CA LYS A 268 21.68 -15.16 -15.38
C LYS A 268 20.64 -14.99 -16.49
N LYS A 269 20.50 -15.97 -17.38
CA LYS A 269 19.67 -15.84 -18.60
C LYS A 269 18.20 -16.21 -18.40
N ILE A 270 17.89 -16.99 -17.37
CA ILE A 270 16.54 -17.51 -17.12
C ILE A 270 16.10 -17.02 -15.72
N PRO A 271 14.83 -16.60 -15.55
CA PRO A 271 14.29 -16.25 -14.23
C PRO A 271 14.42 -17.44 -13.28
N ASP A 272 15.04 -17.19 -12.14
CA ASP A 272 15.29 -18.17 -11.09
C ASP A 272 14.01 -18.69 -10.44
N GLY A 273 13.04 -17.80 -10.19
CA GLY A 273 11.72 -18.18 -9.68
C GLY A 273 10.99 -19.16 -10.61
N LEU A 274 11.02 -18.92 -11.93
CA LEU A 274 10.41 -19.83 -12.91
C LEU A 274 11.05 -21.21 -12.87
N VAL A 275 12.38 -21.27 -12.88
CA VAL A 275 13.10 -22.55 -12.85
C VAL A 275 12.81 -23.29 -11.56
N ALA A 276 12.80 -22.59 -10.42
CA ALA A 276 12.45 -23.17 -9.13
C ALA A 276 11.04 -23.79 -9.15
N ILE A 277 10.05 -23.07 -9.68
CA ILE A 277 8.67 -23.57 -9.80
C ILE A 277 8.60 -24.78 -10.72
N LEU A 278 9.22 -24.73 -11.90
CA LEU A 278 9.18 -25.86 -12.84
C LEU A 278 9.86 -27.11 -12.27
N VAL A 279 11.00 -26.96 -11.61
CA VAL A 279 11.73 -28.07 -10.99
C VAL A 279 10.92 -28.68 -9.84
N VAL A 280 10.39 -27.84 -8.95
CA VAL A 280 9.61 -28.31 -7.79
C VAL A 280 8.29 -28.93 -8.24
N SER A 281 7.63 -28.36 -9.25
CA SER A 281 6.42 -28.95 -9.85
C SER A 281 6.72 -30.30 -10.50
N ALA A 282 7.82 -30.42 -11.24
CA ALA A 282 8.24 -31.69 -11.82
C ALA A 282 8.49 -32.75 -10.74
N ILE A 283 9.19 -32.39 -9.66
CA ILE A 283 9.45 -33.30 -8.53
C ILE A 283 8.14 -33.74 -7.87
N ALA A 284 7.21 -32.82 -7.62
CA ALA A 284 5.93 -33.14 -7.00
C ALA A 284 5.07 -34.04 -7.91
N ILE A 285 4.96 -33.71 -9.19
CA ILE A 285 4.13 -34.43 -10.16
C ILE A 285 4.71 -35.82 -10.45
N PHE A 286 5.99 -35.92 -10.82
CA PHE A 286 6.61 -37.22 -11.15
C PHE A 286 6.87 -38.07 -9.90
N GLY A 287 7.12 -37.43 -8.75
CA GLY A 287 7.25 -38.10 -7.46
C GLY A 287 5.92 -38.53 -6.86
N LYS A 288 4.79 -38.13 -7.45
CA LYS A 288 3.43 -38.36 -6.92
C LYS A 288 3.33 -37.98 -5.43
N LEU A 289 3.93 -36.83 -5.10
CA LEU A 289 3.92 -36.33 -3.74
C LEU A 289 2.53 -35.81 -3.40
N ASP A 290 2.05 -36.18 -2.21
CA ASP A 290 0.80 -35.69 -1.66
C ASP A 290 1.03 -34.30 -1.07
N VAL A 291 0.92 -33.27 -1.92
CA VAL A 291 1.15 -31.88 -1.56
C VAL A 291 0.06 -31.01 -2.16
N ALA A 292 -0.36 -30.00 -1.41
CA ALA A 292 -1.37 -29.06 -1.87
C ALA A 292 -0.88 -28.30 -3.13
N THR A 293 -1.75 -28.19 -4.12
CA THR A 293 -1.55 -27.49 -5.38
C THR A 293 -2.41 -26.22 -5.44
N VAL A 294 -2.13 -25.32 -6.38
CA VAL A 294 -2.97 -24.13 -6.62
C VAL A 294 -4.43 -24.53 -6.82
N GLY A 295 -4.69 -25.56 -7.63
CA GLY A 295 -6.06 -26.04 -7.89
C GLY A 295 -6.73 -26.61 -6.64
N SER A 296 -6.03 -27.45 -5.87
CA SER A 296 -6.61 -28.02 -4.63
C SER A 296 -6.84 -26.95 -3.57
N PHE A 297 -6.00 -25.91 -3.49
CA PHE A 297 -6.20 -24.78 -2.58
C PHE A 297 -7.44 -23.95 -2.92
N ILE A 298 -7.68 -23.71 -4.21
CA ILE A 298 -8.89 -23.02 -4.69
C ILE A 298 -10.13 -23.86 -4.31
N ALA A 299 -10.07 -25.17 -4.54
CA ALA A 299 -11.15 -26.09 -4.18
C ALA A 299 -11.41 -26.14 -2.66
N ASP A 300 -10.36 -26.18 -1.84
CA ASP A 300 -10.48 -26.08 -0.38
C ASP A 300 -11.00 -24.72 0.08
N GLY A 301 -10.89 -23.67 -0.73
CA GLY A 301 -11.52 -22.36 -0.51
C GLY A 301 -12.98 -22.27 -0.94
N GLY A 302 -13.53 -23.30 -1.61
CA GLY A 302 -14.88 -23.32 -2.16
C GLY A 302 -14.99 -22.99 -3.66
N GLY A 303 -13.86 -22.81 -4.37
CA GLY A 303 -13.84 -22.50 -5.79
C GLY A 303 -13.82 -23.74 -6.70
N GLU A 304 -14.28 -23.59 -7.95
CA GLU A 304 -14.32 -24.68 -8.94
C GLU A 304 -13.01 -24.88 -9.75
N GLY A 305 -11.92 -24.21 -9.37
CA GLY A 305 -10.64 -24.19 -10.08
C GLY A 305 -10.43 -22.96 -10.98
N LEU A 306 -9.27 -22.89 -11.61
CA LEU A 306 -8.80 -21.78 -12.45
C LEU A 306 -9.33 -21.89 -13.89
N LYS A 307 -10.54 -21.37 -14.11
CA LYS A 307 -11.13 -21.28 -15.46
C LYS A 307 -10.54 -20.11 -16.25
N GLY A 308 -9.40 -20.36 -16.88
CA GLY A 308 -8.74 -19.42 -17.79
C GLY A 308 -9.69 -18.87 -18.86
N GLY A 309 -9.77 -17.55 -18.97
CA GLY A 309 -10.66 -16.87 -19.90
C GLY A 309 -10.24 -15.43 -20.15
N LEU A 310 -10.95 -14.74 -21.05
CA LEU A 310 -10.78 -13.30 -21.19
C LEU A 310 -11.44 -12.58 -20.00
N PRO A 311 -10.84 -11.48 -19.50
CA PRO A 311 -11.48 -10.64 -18.49
C PRO A 311 -12.85 -10.20 -18.99
N LYS A 312 -13.88 -10.39 -18.16
CA LYS A 312 -15.25 -9.98 -18.45
C LYS A 312 -15.58 -8.72 -17.66
N PHE A 313 -16.42 -7.88 -18.25
CA PHE A 313 -16.92 -6.70 -17.55
C PHE A 313 -17.81 -7.12 -16.37
N GLN A 314 -17.52 -6.59 -15.19
CA GLN A 314 -18.16 -6.96 -13.93
C GLN A 314 -19.38 -6.07 -13.66
N PHE A 315 -20.52 -6.38 -14.31
CA PHE A 315 -21.77 -5.67 -14.07
C PHE A 315 -22.29 -5.84 -12.65
N ASP A 316 -21.96 -6.95 -12.00
CA ASP A 316 -22.41 -7.28 -10.65
C ASP A 316 -21.94 -6.28 -9.59
N ILE A 317 -20.87 -5.52 -9.84
CA ILE A 317 -20.46 -4.41 -8.97
C ILE A 317 -21.66 -3.49 -8.71
N PHE A 318 -22.47 -3.21 -9.75
CA PHE A 318 -23.59 -2.28 -9.64
C PHE A 318 -24.84 -2.85 -8.97
N ASN A 319 -24.93 -4.17 -8.88
CA ASN A 319 -26.08 -4.85 -8.29
C ASN A 319 -25.79 -5.28 -6.84
N LYS A 320 -24.56 -5.72 -6.56
CA LYS A 320 -24.16 -6.25 -5.26
C LYS A 320 -23.63 -5.17 -4.31
N VAL A 321 -22.96 -4.13 -4.82
CA VAL A 321 -22.41 -3.06 -3.97
C VAL A 321 -23.38 -1.88 -3.94
N PRO A 322 -23.94 -1.52 -2.78
CA PRO A 322 -24.80 -0.34 -2.68
C PRO A 322 -23.95 0.93 -2.83
N PHE A 323 -24.21 1.78 -3.83
CA PHE A 323 -23.52 3.07 -3.97
C PHE A 323 -24.11 4.14 -3.04
N THR A 324 -23.93 3.94 -1.74
CA THR A 324 -24.33 4.88 -0.69
C THR A 324 -23.13 5.66 -0.17
N TRP A 325 -23.41 6.69 0.62
CA TRP A 325 -22.36 7.41 1.35
C TRP A 325 -21.56 6.49 2.29
N GLU A 326 -22.20 5.48 2.87
CA GLU A 326 -21.56 4.50 3.75
C GLU A 326 -20.49 3.69 3.00
N THR A 327 -20.82 3.20 1.79
CA THR A 327 -19.84 2.53 0.94
C THR A 327 -18.67 3.43 0.62
N PHE A 328 -18.91 4.70 0.30
CA PHE A 328 -17.83 5.66 0.02
C PHE A 328 -16.94 5.90 1.25
N VAL A 329 -17.52 6.03 2.44
CA VAL A 329 -16.79 6.16 3.71
C VAL A 329 -15.98 4.89 4.02
N PHE A 330 -16.50 3.72 3.65
CA PHE A 330 -15.81 2.44 3.83
C PHE A 330 -14.62 2.30 2.86
N ILE A 331 -14.84 2.42 1.54
CA ILE A 331 -13.80 2.19 0.53
C ILE A 331 -12.84 3.38 0.36
N GLY A 332 -13.26 4.60 0.70
CA GLY A 332 -12.53 5.84 0.48
C GLY A 332 -11.11 5.84 1.08
N PRO A 333 -10.94 5.51 2.37
CA PRO A 333 -9.62 5.39 2.99
C PRO A 333 -8.72 4.37 2.28
N TYR A 334 -9.25 3.18 1.96
CA TYR A 334 -8.50 2.14 1.25
C TYR A 334 -8.08 2.62 -0.14
N ALA A 335 -8.98 3.24 -0.91
CA ALA A 335 -8.69 3.77 -2.23
C ALA A 335 -7.61 4.87 -2.20
N LEU A 336 -7.65 5.76 -1.21
CA LEU A 336 -6.66 6.83 -1.03
C LEU A 336 -5.26 6.25 -0.75
N ILE A 337 -5.19 5.24 0.12
CA ILE A 337 -3.92 4.59 0.50
C ILE A 337 -3.36 3.77 -0.66
N LEU A 338 -4.19 2.97 -1.31
CA LEU A 338 -3.80 2.24 -2.50
C LEU A 338 -3.33 3.19 -3.62
N ALA A 339 -4.00 4.35 -3.77
CA ALA A 339 -3.60 5.36 -4.74
C ALA A 339 -2.22 5.93 -4.40
N ALA A 340 -2.01 6.30 -3.13
CA ALA A 340 -0.73 6.81 -2.65
C ALA A 340 0.40 5.78 -2.85
N ILE A 341 0.23 4.55 -2.36
CA ILE A 341 1.21 3.46 -2.53
C ILE A 341 1.51 3.23 -4.00
N GLY A 342 0.47 3.10 -4.84
CA GLY A 342 0.63 2.87 -6.27
C GLY A 342 1.39 4.00 -6.98
N LEU A 343 1.16 5.26 -6.60
CA LEU A 343 1.90 6.39 -7.15
C LEU A 343 3.35 6.46 -6.64
N ILE A 344 3.59 6.18 -5.37
CA ILE A 344 4.94 6.14 -4.78
C ILE A 344 5.79 5.10 -5.50
N GLU A 345 5.31 3.87 -5.56
CA GLU A 345 6.00 2.77 -6.23
C GLU A 345 6.21 3.07 -7.72
N SER A 346 5.20 3.61 -8.40
CA SER A 346 5.32 3.95 -9.83
C SER A 346 6.35 5.05 -10.09
N LEU A 347 6.38 6.09 -9.26
CA LEU A 347 7.30 7.20 -9.45
C LEU A 347 8.72 6.86 -8.98
N MET A 348 8.88 6.04 -7.94
CA MET A 348 10.18 5.51 -7.53
C MET A 348 10.76 4.59 -8.60
N THR A 349 9.93 3.68 -9.13
CA THR A 349 10.32 2.81 -10.24
C THR A 349 10.69 3.63 -11.47
N LEU A 350 9.93 4.67 -11.80
CA LEU A 350 10.24 5.57 -12.90
C LEU A 350 11.62 6.22 -12.72
N ASN A 351 11.92 6.78 -11.53
CA ASN A 351 13.23 7.41 -11.27
C ASN A 351 14.38 6.39 -11.34
N LEU A 352 14.16 5.16 -10.86
CA LEU A 352 15.16 4.10 -10.95
C LEU A 352 15.42 3.69 -12.41
N VAL A 353 14.36 3.54 -13.21
CA VAL A 353 14.48 3.20 -14.63
C VAL A 353 15.10 4.36 -15.41
N ASP A 354 14.87 5.60 -15.00
CA ASP A 354 15.55 6.79 -15.51
C ASP A 354 17.06 6.70 -15.27
N GLU A 355 17.47 6.40 -14.03
CA GLU A 355 18.88 6.22 -13.66
C GLU A 355 19.55 5.07 -14.41
N LEU A 356 18.91 3.89 -14.48
CA LEU A 356 19.46 2.70 -15.15
C LEU A 356 19.62 2.82 -16.67
N THR A 357 18.99 3.82 -17.28
CA THR A 357 19.02 4.02 -18.74
C THR A 357 19.55 5.39 -19.14
N GLU A 358 19.87 6.24 -18.17
CA GLU A 358 20.33 7.62 -18.38
C GLU A 358 19.34 8.46 -19.21
N THR A 359 18.04 8.29 -18.96
CA THR A 359 16.97 9.06 -19.64
C THR A 359 15.93 9.56 -18.64
N ARG A 360 14.98 10.41 -19.06
CA ARG A 360 13.90 10.92 -18.19
C ARG A 360 12.51 10.46 -18.63
N GLY A 361 11.71 10.01 -17.67
CA GLY A 361 10.30 9.70 -17.81
C GLY A 361 9.41 10.90 -17.48
N ASN A 362 8.11 10.78 -17.77
CA ASN A 362 7.12 11.80 -17.41
C ASN A 362 6.22 11.29 -16.26
N SER A 363 6.41 11.86 -15.07
CA SER A 363 5.66 11.49 -13.86
C SER A 363 4.15 11.69 -13.99
N ASN A 364 3.67 12.82 -14.52
CA ASN A 364 2.24 13.09 -14.61
C ASN A 364 1.53 12.17 -15.60
N ARG A 365 2.19 11.88 -16.74
CA ARG A 365 1.72 10.91 -17.71
C ARG A 365 1.67 9.50 -17.12
N GLU A 366 2.63 9.16 -16.28
CA GLU A 366 2.63 7.90 -15.56
C GLU A 366 1.44 7.81 -14.59
N CYS A 367 1.18 8.85 -13.79
CA CYS A 367 0.01 8.90 -12.91
C CYS A 367 -1.31 8.72 -13.68
N LEU A 368 -1.46 9.39 -14.83
CA LEU A 368 -2.63 9.24 -15.70
C LEU A 368 -2.79 7.81 -16.22
N ALA A 369 -1.69 7.19 -16.68
CA ALA A 369 -1.71 5.83 -17.20
C ALA A 369 -2.02 4.80 -16.12
N GLN A 370 -1.43 4.92 -14.93
CA GLN A 370 -1.73 4.06 -13.77
C GLN A 370 -3.18 4.20 -13.34
N GLY A 371 -3.69 5.44 -13.24
CA GLY A 371 -5.07 5.69 -12.87
C GLY A 371 -6.06 5.10 -13.86
N GLY A 372 -5.88 5.37 -15.15
CA GLY A 372 -6.70 4.78 -16.22
C GLY A 372 -6.62 3.25 -16.25
N ALA A 373 -5.41 2.69 -16.06
CA ALA A 373 -5.20 1.26 -15.99
C ALA A 373 -5.98 0.60 -14.84
N ASN A 374 -5.94 1.22 -13.65
CA ASN A 374 -6.65 0.72 -12.49
C ASN A 374 -8.17 0.85 -12.62
N ILE A 375 -8.69 1.95 -13.20
CA ILE A 375 -10.13 2.08 -13.49
C ILE A 375 -10.60 0.91 -14.38
N VAL A 376 -9.90 0.67 -15.51
CA VAL A 376 -10.25 -0.44 -16.41
C VAL A 376 -10.11 -1.77 -15.69
N THR A 377 -9.04 -1.95 -14.92
CA THR A 377 -8.80 -3.20 -14.19
C THR A 377 -9.92 -3.54 -13.22
N GLY A 378 -10.41 -2.57 -12.44
CA GLY A 378 -11.52 -2.79 -11.52
C GLY A 378 -12.82 -3.17 -12.25
N PHE A 379 -13.12 -2.54 -13.39
CA PHE A 379 -14.29 -2.90 -14.20
C PHE A 379 -14.24 -4.29 -14.82
N PHE A 380 -13.05 -4.84 -15.01
CA PHE A 380 -12.83 -6.16 -15.64
C PHE A 380 -12.39 -7.23 -14.63
N GLY A 381 -12.61 -6.98 -13.33
CA GLY A 381 -12.44 -7.98 -12.27
C GLY A 381 -10.99 -8.26 -11.87
N GLY A 382 -10.10 -7.27 -11.97
CA GLY A 382 -8.75 -7.35 -11.45
C GLY A 382 -8.58 -6.60 -10.12
N MET A 383 -7.63 -7.05 -9.31
CA MET A 383 -7.31 -6.42 -8.02
C MET A 383 -6.58 -5.08 -8.11
N GLY A 384 -6.30 -4.56 -9.30
CA GLY A 384 -5.48 -3.35 -9.43
C GLY A 384 -3.99 -3.63 -9.22
N GLY A 385 -3.17 -2.58 -9.31
CA GLY A 385 -1.72 -2.74 -9.35
C GLY A 385 -0.98 -1.44 -9.60
N CYS A 386 0.34 -1.54 -9.72
CA CYS A 386 1.26 -0.42 -9.91
C CYS A 386 2.54 -0.88 -10.61
N ALA A 387 3.52 0.02 -10.79
CA ALA A 387 4.83 -0.38 -11.27
C ALA A 387 5.50 -1.40 -10.32
N MET A 388 6.30 -2.29 -10.90
CA MET A 388 7.07 -3.31 -10.18
C MET A 388 8.55 -3.04 -10.35
N ILE A 389 9.24 -2.66 -9.26
CA ILE A 389 10.67 -2.38 -9.24
C ILE A 389 11.47 -3.59 -9.77
N GLY A 390 11.26 -4.78 -9.18
CA GLY A 390 12.01 -5.99 -9.53
C GLY A 390 11.85 -6.37 -11.00
N GLN A 391 10.61 -6.40 -11.49
CA GLN A 391 10.31 -6.76 -12.87
C GLN A 391 10.80 -5.71 -13.88
N SER A 392 10.78 -4.43 -13.51
CA SER A 392 11.37 -3.37 -14.32
C SER A 392 12.89 -3.50 -14.40
N ILE A 393 13.57 -3.86 -13.31
CA ILE A 393 15.02 -4.14 -13.32
C ILE A 393 15.35 -5.34 -14.20
N ILE A 394 14.60 -6.44 -14.08
CA ILE A 394 14.77 -7.63 -14.93
C ILE A 394 14.59 -7.24 -16.40
N ASN A 395 13.56 -6.45 -16.69
CA ASN A 395 13.27 -6.02 -18.05
C ASN A 395 14.41 -5.16 -18.64
N ILE A 396 14.87 -4.15 -17.91
CA ILE A 396 15.93 -3.25 -18.38
C ILE A 396 17.27 -3.99 -18.52
N LYS A 397 17.61 -4.89 -17.58
CA LYS A 397 18.80 -5.73 -17.67
C LYS A 397 18.72 -6.77 -18.79
N GLY A 398 17.51 -7.25 -19.10
CA GLY A 398 17.22 -8.10 -20.26
C GLY A 398 17.30 -7.36 -21.60
N GLY A 399 17.49 -6.03 -21.58
CA GLY A 399 17.60 -5.18 -22.77
C GLY A 399 16.26 -4.63 -23.26
N GLY A 400 15.16 -4.90 -22.56
CA GLY A 400 13.82 -4.39 -22.87
C GLY A 400 13.65 -2.93 -22.46
N ARG A 401 14.00 -2.00 -23.34
CA ARG A 401 13.93 -0.54 -23.07
C ARG A 401 12.75 0.15 -23.75
N GLY A 402 12.12 -0.52 -24.72
CA GLY A 402 10.97 0.02 -25.42
C GLY A 402 9.64 -0.36 -24.77
N ARG A 403 8.56 0.24 -25.29
CA ARG A 403 7.18 -0.10 -24.92
C ARG A 403 6.78 -1.50 -25.37
N LEU A 404 7.38 -1.99 -26.46
CA LEU A 404 7.11 -3.31 -26.99
C LEU A 404 7.37 -4.39 -25.94
N SER A 405 8.38 -4.23 -25.08
CA SER A 405 8.66 -5.19 -24.02
C SER A 405 7.49 -5.35 -23.05
N GLY A 406 6.93 -4.25 -22.57
CA GLY A 406 5.76 -4.28 -21.68
C GLY A 406 4.50 -4.85 -22.36
N ILE A 407 4.29 -4.52 -23.64
CA ILE A 407 3.17 -5.08 -24.44
C ILE A 407 3.33 -6.60 -24.59
N VAL A 408 4.53 -7.07 -24.93
CA VAL A 408 4.84 -8.50 -25.06
C VAL A 408 4.65 -9.20 -23.72
N ALA A 409 5.10 -8.60 -22.62
CA ALA A 409 4.91 -9.17 -21.29
C ALA A 409 3.42 -9.37 -20.96
N ALA A 410 2.59 -8.34 -21.18
CA ALA A 410 1.16 -8.42 -20.93
C ALA A 410 0.44 -9.43 -21.83
N LEU A 411 0.73 -9.44 -23.13
CA LEU A 411 0.11 -10.37 -24.07
C LEU A 411 0.56 -11.83 -23.85
N ALA A 412 1.82 -12.05 -23.49
CA ALA A 412 2.30 -13.37 -23.13
C ALA A 412 1.64 -13.87 -21.83
N LEU A 413 1.46 -12.99 -20.84
CA LEU A 413 0.70 -13.30 -19.64
C LEU A 413 -0.75 -13.67 -19.96
N LEU A 414 -1.42 -12.91 -20.83
CA LEU A 414 -2.76 -13.28 -21.32
C LEU A 414 -2.77 -14.65 -22.00
N GLY A 415 -1.75 -14.95 -22.80
CA GLY A 415 -1.58 -16.28 -23.40
C GLY A 415 -1.48 -17.39 -22.35
N PHE A 416 -0.74 -17.19 -21.27
CA PHE A 416 -0.69 -18.16 -20.16
C PHE A 416 -2.04 -18.32 -19.46
N ILE A 417 -2.79 -17.23 -19.26
CA ILE A 417 -4.14 -17.29 -18.67
C ILE A 417 -5.08 -18.12 -19.55
N LEU A 418 -5.06 -17.92 -20.86
CA LEU A 418 -6.00 -18.57 -21.80
C LEU A 418 -5.65 -20.03 -22.08
N PHE A 419 -4.36 -20.37 -22.17
CA PHE A 419 -3.92 -21.68 -22.67
C PHE A 419 -3.18 -22.53 -21.64
N ALA A 420 -2.69 -21.94 -20.54
CA ALA A 420 -1.88 -22.62 -19.54
C ALA A 420 -2.50 -22.61 -18.13
N SER A 421 -3.78 -22.22 -17.98
CA SER A 421 -4.49 -22.23 -16.68
C SER A 421 -4.42 -23.59 -15.97
N GLY A 422 -4.65 -24.68 -16.71
CA GLY A 422 -4.57 -26.03 -16.16
C GLY A 422 -3.16 -26.46 -15.73
N LEU A 423 -2.11 -25.82 -16.27
CA LEU A 423 -0.73 -26.02 -15.78
C LEU A 423 -0.48 -25.22 -14.50
N ILE A 424 -1.07 -24.03 -14.39
CA ILE A 424 -0.98 -23.19 -13.19
C ILE A 424 -1.64 -23.90 -11.99
N GLU A 425 -2.78 -24.55 -12.19
CA GLU A 425 -3.46 -25.33 -11.14
C GLU A 425 -2.60 -26.45 -10.55
N GLN A 426 -1.73 -27.06 -11.36
CA GLN A 426 -0.88 -28.18 -10.94
C GLN A 426 0.37 -27.74 -10.17
N VAL A 427 0.64 -26.43 -10.10
CA VAL A 427 1.80 -25.91 -9.37
C VAL A 427 1.64 -26.19 -7.87
N PRO A 428 2.61 -26.84 -7.21
CA PRO A 428 2.58 -27.02 -5.76
C PRO A 428 2.62 -25.68 -5.03
N ILE A 429 1.78 -25.51 -4.03
CA ILE A 429 1.78 -24.30 -3.18
C ILE A 429 3.14 -24.08 -2.54
N ALA A 430 3.83 -25.16 -2.19
CA ALA A 430 5.19 -25.12 -1.65
C ALA A 430 6.17 -24.30 -2.53
N ALA A 431 6.03 -24.41 -3.86
CA ALA A 431 6.85 -23.64 -4.78
C ALA A 431 6.53 -22.14 -4.71
N LEU A 432 5.25 -21.78 -4.69
CA LEU A 432 4.83 -20.38 -4.58
C LEU A 432 5.22 -19.77 -3.22
N VAL A 433 5.05 -20.51 -2.13
CA VAL A 433 5.46 -20.08 -0.78
C VAL A 433 6.97 -19.87 -0.70
N GLY A 434 7.77 -20.77 -1.30
CA GLY A 434 9.22 -20.61 -1.39
C GLY A 434 9.64 -19.38 -2.18
N VAL A 435 8.99 -19.11 -3.32
CA VAL A 435 9.18 -17.88 -4.09
C VAL A 435 8.83 -16.65 -3.24
N MET A 436 7.71 -16.69 -2.54
CA MET A 436 7.27 -15.58 -1.69
C MET A 436 8.19 -15.32 -0.51
N PHE A 437 8.77 -16.35 0.11
CA PHE A 437 9.81 -16.13 1.13
C PHE A 437 11.05 -15.45 0.56
N MET A 438 11.47 -15.79 -0.67
CA MET A 438 12.57 -15.09 -1.34
C MET A 438 12.20 -13.64 -1.67
N VAL A 439 10.97 -13.39 -2.12
CA VAL A 439 10.45 -12.04 -2.35
C VAL A 439 10.46 -11.24 -1.04
N VAL A 440 9.97 -11.79 0.07
CA VAL A 440 9.99 -11.16 1.40
C VAL A 440 11.42 -10.79 1.81
N ILE A 441 12.38 -11.70 1.65
CA ILE A 441 13.79 -11.44 1.97
C ILE A 441 14.34 -10.29 1.12
N GLY A 442 13.94 -10.22 -0.16
CA GLY A 442 14.34 -9.16 -1.08
C GLY A 442 13.66 -7.81 -0.81
N THR A 443 12.39 -7.83 -0.38
CA THR A 443 11.60 -6.65 -0.04
C THR A 443 12.07 -6.06 1.29
N PHE A 444 12.41 -6.87 2.28
CA PHE A 444 12.84 -6.38 3.58
C PHE A 444 14.05 -5.44 3.46
N ALA A 445 13.94 -4.22 3.96
CA ALA A 445 14.98 -3.21 3.83
C ALA A 445 16.10 -3.45 4.86
N TRP A 446 16.98 -4.41 4.59
CA TRP A 446 18.12 -4.78 5.45
C TRP A 446 19.08 -3.61 5.76
N SER A 447 19.05 -2.55 4.97
CA SER A 447 19.75 -1.29 5.26
C SER A 447 19.25 -0.66 6.56
N SER A 448 17.99 -0.87 6.95
CA SER A 448 17.36 -0.32 8.16
C SER A 448 18.17 -0.65 9.41
N PHE A 449 18.62 -1.90 9.57
CA PHE A 449 19.48 -2.30 10.69
C PHE A 449 20.85 -1.63 10.67
N ARG A 450 21.43 -1.43 9.48
CA ARG A 450 22.76 -0.83 9.30
C ARG A 450 22.77 0.67 9.56
N ILE A 451 21.62 1.33 9.48
CA ILE A 451 21.48 2.78 9.66
C ILE A 451 20.92 3.16 11.03
N LEU A 452 20.54 2.22 11.90
CA LEU A 452 19.95 2.50 13.23
C LEU A 452 20.79 3.50 14.04
N ASN A 453 22.11 3.40 13.96
CA ASN A 453 23.04 4.30 14.67
C ASN A 453 23.53 5.48 13.82
N LYS A 454 22.97 5.69 12.61
CA LYS A 454 23.40 6.72 11.64
C LYS A 454 22.34 7.78 11.37
N ILE A 455 21.07 7.50 11.68
CA ILE A 455 19.95 8.41 11.44
C ILE A 455 19.56 9.16 12.73
N PRO A 456 18.87 10.32 12.62
CA PRO A 456 18.27 10.98 13.78
C PRO A 456 17.37 10.03 14.58
N VAL A 457 17.34 10.20 15.90
CA VAL A 457 16.49 9.39 16.79
C VAL A 457 15.01 9.54 16.43
N SER A 458 14.60 10.72 15.98
CA SER A 458 13.24 10.99 15.49
C SER A 458 12.87 10.12 14.28
N ASP A 459 13.76 10.04 13.29
CA ASP A 459 13.60 9.18 12.11
C ASP A 459 13.56 7.69 12.49
N LEU A 460 14.39 7.28 13.46
CA LEU A 460 14.38 5.92 13.98
C LEU A 460 13.05 5.56 14.64
N ILE A 461 12.50 6.46 15.46
CA ILE A 461 11.19 6.27 16.10
C ILE A 461 10.10 6.12 15.03
N VAL A 462 10.10 6.98 14.00
CA VAL A 462 9.13 6.89 12.89
C VAL A 462 9.25 5.55 12.17
N LEU A 463 10.46 5.08 11.86
CA LEU A 463 10.68 3.80 11.19
C LEU A 463 10.12 2.63 12.00
N ILE A 464 10.44 2.55 13.29
CA ILE A 464 9.97 1.48 14.18
C ILE A 464 8.45 1.55 14.33
N LEU A 465 7.90 2.75 14.53
CA LEU A 465 6.48 2.99 14.68
C LEU A 465 5.70 2.52 13.44
N VAL A 466 6.13 2.90 12.24
CA VAL A 466 5.45 2.49 10.99
C VAL A 466 5.57 0.98 10.80
N SER A 467 6.74 0.39 11.05
CA SER A 467 6.94 -1.07 10.94
C SER A 467 6.02 -1.83 11.91
N GLY A 468 5.95 -1.40 13.17
CA GLY A 468 5.13 -2.03 14.20
C GLY A 468 3.63 -1.85 13.96
N LEU A 469 3.19 -0.64 13.62
CA LEU A 469 1.77 -0.37 13.31
C LEU A 469 1.30 -1.16 12.09
N THR A 470 2.17 -1.39 11.10
CA THR A 470 1.84 -2.21 9.93
C THR A 470 1.53 -3.65 10.29
N VAL A 471 2.20 -4.20 11.30
CA VAL A 471 2.02 -5.60 11.73
C VAL A 471 0.85 -5.75 12.69
N ILE A 472 0.67 -4.78 13.60
CA ILE A 472 -0.35 -4.84 14.67
C ILE A 472 -1.71 -4.33 14.17
N PHE A 473 -1.70 -3.28 13.36
CA PHE A 473 -2.87 -2.64 12.78
C PHE A 473 -2.85 -2.78 11.25
N ASP A 474 -3.59 -1.91 10.58
CA ASP A 474 -3.60 -1.84 9.12
C ASP A 474 -2.43 -0.99 8.61
N LEU A 475 -1.87 -1.39 7.46
CA LEU A 475 -0.87 -0.64 6.69
C LEU A 475 -1.30 0.81 6.45
N ALA A 476 -2.60 1.01 6.18
CA ALA A 476 -3.28 2.29 6.07
C ALA A 476 -2.94 3.24 7.24
N ILE A 477 -3.15 2.76 8.45
CA ILE A 477 -3.00 3.52 9.69
C ILE A 477 -1.52 3.79 9.93
N ALA A 478 -0.66 2.81 9.64
CA ALA A 478 0.78 2.92 9.81
C ALA A 478 1.39 4.05 8.97
N VAL A 479 1.04 4.14 7.68
CA VAL A 479 1.56 5.18 6.79
C VAL A 479 1.09 6.57 7.21
N ILE A 480 -0.20 6.74 7.49
CA ILE A 480 -0.76 8.03 7.93
C ILE A 480 -0.11 8.49 9.24
N ALA A 481 -0.01 7.60 10.23
CA ALA A 481 0.64 7.89 11.49
C ALA A 481 2.12 8.27 11.28
N GLY A 482 2.85 7.53 10.44
CA GLY A 482 4.23 7.84 10.08
C GLY A 482 4.41 9.22 9.47
N VAL A 483 3.57 9.58 8.50
CA VAL A 483 3.60 10.91 7.86
C VAL A 483 3.28 12.01 8.86
N ILE A 484 2.26 11.84 9.70
CA ILE A 484 1.89 12.83 10.72
C ILE A 484 3.04 13.03 11.72
N VAL A 485 3.59 11.94 12.27
CA VAL A 485 4.69 12.04 13.24
C VAL A 485 5.91 12.68 12.58
N SER A 486 6.25 12.29 11.35
CA SER A 486 7.38 12.89 10.64
C SER A 486 7.16 14.37 10.31
N ALA A 487 5.95 14.79 9.97
CA ALA A 487 5.60 16.19 9.74
C ALA A 487 5.70 17.02 11.04
N LEU A 488 5.25 16.45 12.17
CA LEU A 488 5.38 17.07 13.49
C LEU A 488 6.85 17.22 13.90
N VAL A 489 7.66 16.17 13.73
CA VAL A 489 9.11 16.21 13.97
C VAL A 489 9.75 17.27 13.09
N PHE A 490 9.44 17.29 11.79
CA PHE A 490 9.98 18.27 10.86
C PHE A 490 9.62 19.70 11.28
N SER A 491 8.36 19.94 11.64
CA SER A 491 7.90 21.25 12.13
C SER A 491 8.64 21.65 13.40
N TRP A 492 8.78 20.74 14.35
CA TRP A 492 9.49 20.98 15.62
C TRP A 492 10.98 21.27 15.43
N GLU A 493 11.66 20.53 14.55
CA GLU A 493 13.05 20.79 14.23
C GLU A 493 13.25 22.14 13.54
N ASN A 494 12.36 22.52 12.63
CA ASN A 494 12.42 23.82 11.97
C ASN A 494 12.11 24.97 12.93
N ALA A 495 11.18 24.79 13.86
CA ALA A 495 10.88 25.78 14.89
C ALA A 495 12.11 26.17 15.73
N LYS A 496 12.99 25.20 16.00
CA LYS A 496 14.24 25.41 16.77
C LYS A 496 15.37 26.06 15.96
N ARG A 497 15.24 26.15 14.63
CA ARG A 497 16.31 26.66 13.75
C ARG A 497 16.31 28.18 13.59
N ILE A 498 15.38 28.90 14.21
CA ILE A 498 15.37 30.35 14.16
C ILE A 498 16.57 30.95 14.90
N ARG A 499 17.36 31.75 14.17
CA ARG A 499 18.60 32.37 14.66
C ARG A 499 18.58 33.85 14.34
N ALA A 500 19.29 34.64 15.14
CA ALA A 500 19.49 36.06 14.87
C ALA A 500 21.00 36.36 14.90
N ARG A 501 21.56 36.79 13.77
CA ARG A 501 22.92 37.32 13.74
C ARG A 501 22.84 38.80 14.14
N LYS A 502 23.59 39.16 15.17
CA LYS A 502 23.61 40.52 15.71
C LYS A 502 24.81 41.25 15.15
N ARG A 503 24.59 42.42 14.54
CA ARG A 503 25.64 43.29 14.02
C ARG A 503 25.43 44.70 14.56
N MET A 504 26.53 45.43 14.75
CA MET A 504 26.50 46.84 15.07
C MET A 504 26.97 47.60 13.83
N LYS A 505 26.16 48.52 13.34
CA LYS A 505 26.55 49.43 12.27
C LYS A 505 27.45 50.54 12.81
N VAL A 506 28.18 51.19 11.90
CA VAL A 506 29.11 52.28 12.23
C VAL A 506 28.39 53.49 12.86
N ASP A 507 27.10 53.65 12.58
CA ASP A 507 26.22 54.70 13.12
C ASP A 507 25.64 54.37 14.52
N GLY A 508 26.01 53.23 15.12
CA GLY A 508 25.50 52.77 16.41
C GLY A 508 24.15 52.02 16.36
N THR A 509 23.60 51.77 15.16
CA THR A 509 22.37 50.98 14.99
C THR A 509 22.66 49.49 15.14
N LYS A 510 21.87 48.78 15.96
CA LYS A 510 21.98 47.32 16.11
C LYS A 510 21.06 46.61 15.13
N THR A 511 21.62 45.82 14.23
CA THR A 511 20.88 45.01 13.26
C THR A 511 20.77 43.56 13.74
N TYR A 512 19.55 43.04 13.70
CA TYR A 512 19.20 41.63 13.91
C TYR A 512 18.84 41.00 12.56
N GLU A 513 19.78 40.28 11.95
CA GLU A 513 19.53 39.48 10.75
C GLU A 513 18.89 38.16 11.17
N ILE A 514 17.60 37.98 10.84
CA ILE A 514 16.84 36.80 11.21
C ILE A 514 17.00 35.72 10.15
N TRP A 515 17.29 34.51 10.61
CA TRP A 515 17.48 33.33 9.78
C TRP A 515 16.50 32.23 10.19
N GLY A 516 15.84 31.64 9.20
CA GLY A 516 14.93 30.53 9.38
C GLY A 516 13.45 30.95 9.42
N PRO A 517 12.52 29.97 9.37
CA PRO A 517 11.10 30.25 9.23
C PRO A 517 10.52 30.81 10.54
N LEU A 518 9.75 31.90 10.44
CA LEU A 518 9.00 32.47 11.56
C LEU A 518 7.52 32.10 11.44
N PHE A 519 7.08 31.22 12.33
CA PHE A 519 5.72 30.69 12.44
C PHE A 519 5.41 30.36 13.91
N PHE A 520 4.18 29.95 14.23
CA PHE A 520 3.67 29.74 15.60
C PHE A 520 4.62 28.92 16.49
N GLY A 521 5.28 27.89 15.93
CA GLY A 521 6.20 27.03 16.69
C GLY A 521 7.53 27.70 17.07
N SER A 522 7.93 28.75 16.37
CA SER A 522 9.23 29.43 16.52
C SER A 522 9.17 30.75 17.31
N ILE A 523 7.98 31.21 17.69
CA ILE A 523 7.75 32.53 18.31
C ILE A 523 8.56 32.73 19.60
N GLN A 524 8.62 31.71 20.45
CA GLN A 524 9.35 31.81 21.71
C GLN A 524 10.85 31.97 21.46
N GLU A 525 11.40 31.18 20.55
CA GLU A 525 12.82 31.26 20.17
C GLU A 525 13.16 32.58 19.48
N PHE A 526 12.26 33.10 18.64
CA PHE A 526 12.36 34.42 18.04
C PHE A 526 12.44 35.51 19.11
N THR A 527 11.46 35.55 20.01
CA THR A 527 11.34 36.59 21.05
C THR A 527 12.56 36.57 21.97
N ASN A 528 13.08 35.39 22.30
CA ASN A 528 14.27 35.21 23.13
C ASN A 528 15.56 35.75 22.48
N LYS A 529 15.59 36.07 21.18
CA LYS A 529 16.79 36.63 20.54
C LYS A 529 17.00 38.11 20.85
N PHE A 530 15.95 38.82 21.24
CA PHE A 530 15.94 40.26 21.43
C PHE A 530 16.16 40.65 22.90
N ASP A 531 17.01 41.64 23.13
CA ASP A 531 17.25 42.20 24.46
C ASP A 531 16.77 43.65 24.51
N VAL A 532 15.44 43.79 24.59
CA VAL A 532 14.77 45.09 24.52
C VAL A 532 15.29 46.06 25.58
N LYS A 533 15.78 45.59 26.73
CA LYS A 533 16.30 46.47 27.80
C LYS A 533 17.68 47.02 27.44
N ASN A 534 18.61 46.17 27.01
CA ASN A 534 20.01 46.54 26.83
C ASN A 534 20.37 46.98 25.39
N ASP A 535 19.45 46.89 24.44
CA ASP A 535 19.70 47.33 23.06
C ASP A 535 19.89 48.85 22.92
N PRO A 536 20.62 49.36 21.90
CA PRO A 536 20.79 50.80 21.68
C PRO A 536 19.48 51.49 21.26
N GLU A 537 19.48 52.82 21.16
CA GLU A 537 18.31 53.61 20.74
C GLU A 537 17.80 53.23 19.34
N LYS A 538 18.68 52.83 18.43
CA LYS A 538 18.33 52.44 17.06
C LYS A 538 18.50 50.94 16.84
N VAL A 539 17.42 50.26 16.48
CA VAL A 539 17.37 48.82 16.22
C VAL A 539 16.77 48.55 14.86
N GLU A 540 17.38 47.64 14.12
CA GLU A 540 16.90 47.17 12.81
C GLU A 540 16.69 45.65 12.86
N ILE A 541 15.57 45.16 12.36
CA ILE A 541 15.29 43.73 12.19
C ILE A 541 15.20 43.44 10.71
N ASP A 542 16.09 42.57 10.24
CA ASP A 542 16.23 42.22 8.84
C ASP A 542 15.70 40.80 8.59
N PHE A 543 14.71 40.67 7.71
CA PHE A 543 14.07 39.41 7.32
C PHE A 543 14.55 38.85 5.98
N VAL A 544 15.70 39.31 5.46
CA VAL A 544 16.22 38.88 4.14
C VAL A 544 16.28 37.34 3.98
N GLU A 545 16.53 36.61 5.06
CA GLU A 545 16.66 35.13 5.10
C GLU A 545 15.60 34.47 6.01
N SER A 546 14.47 35.16 6.22
CA SER A 546 13.38 34.70 7.07
C SER A 546 12.02 35.07 6.47
N ARG A 547 11.01 34.22 6.69
CA ARG A 547 9.64 34.46 6.23
C ARG A 547 8.66 34.37 7.39
N ILE A 548 7.82 35.39 7.52
CA ILE A 548 6.66 35.38 8.40
C ILE A 548 5.58 34.53 7.73
N SER A 549 5.24 33.39 8.34
CA SER A 549 4.49 32.34 7.66
C SER A 549 3.03 32.22 8.11
N ASP A 550 2.67 32.79 9.27
CA ASP A 550 1.32 32.74 9.80
C ASP A 550 0.96 34.00 10.62
N HIS A 551 -0.31 34.05 11.05
CA HIS A 551 -0.85 35.14 11.84
C HIS A 551 -0.15 35.29 13.20
N SER A 552 0.17 34.19 13.88
CA SER A 552 0.82 34.21 15.19
C SER A 552 2.22 34.81 15.12
N ALA A 553 2.97 34.52 14.05
CA ALA A 553 4.26 35.13 13.77
C ALA A 553 4.16 36.63 13.52
N LEU A 554 3.14 37.07 12.78
CA LEU A 554 2.88 38.49 12.55
C LEU A 554 2.57 39.23 13.84
N GLU A 555 1.74 38.64 14.70
CA GLU A 555 1.41 39.17 16.02
C GLU A 555 2.65 39.22 16.94
N ALA A 556 3.54 38.23 16.87
CA ALA A 556 4.79 38.24 17.60
C ALA A 556 5.71 39.41 17.20
N VAL A 557 5.79 39.73 15.91
CA VAL A 557 6.53 40.89 15.40
C VAL A 557 5.88 42.20 15.87
N PHE A 558 4.54 42.30 15.78
CA PHE A 558 3.82 43.47 16.30
C PHE A 558 4.08 43.71 17.79
N ASN A 559 3.97 42.65 18.61
CA ASN A 559 4.26 42.71 20.03
C ASN A 559 5.71 43.08 20.33
N LEU A 560 6.66 42.65 19.49
CA LEU A 560 8.06 43.04 19.61
C LEU A 560 8.26 44.52 19.31
N VAL A 561 7.68 45.04 18.23
CA VAL A 561 7.72 46.46 17.86
C VAL A 561 7.18 47.32 19.00
N ASN A 562 5.98 46.99 19.51
CA ASN A 562 5.38 47.72 20.63
C ASN A 562 6.27 47.73 21.88
N LYS A 563 7.01 46.64 22.16
CA LYS A 563 7.95 46.57 23.29
C LYS A 563 9.15 47.51 23.13
N TYR A 564 9.72 47.62 21.92
CA TYR A 564 10.82 48.55 21.65
C TYR A 564 10.37 50.01 21.74
N GLU A 565 9.18 50.32 21.21
CA GLU A 565 8.62 51.67 21.26
C GLU A 565 8.23 52.08 22.68
N ALA A 566 7.65 51.17 23.47
CA ALA A 566 7.36 51.40 24.88
C ALA A 566 8.65 51.62 25.70
N ALA A 567 9.78 51.10 25.24
CA ALA A 567 11.10 51.37 25.81
C ALA A 567 11.76 52.65 25.26
N GLY A 568 11.06 53.42 24.42
CA GLY A 568 11.54 54.67 23.82
C GLY A 568 12.56 54.49 22.69
N LYS A 569 12.68 53.28 22.12
CA LYS A 569 13.69 52.96 21.10
C LYS A 569 13.08 53.02 19.69
N GLN A 570 13.87 53.45 18.71
CA GLN A 570 13.52 53.44 17.30
C GLN A 570 13.77 52.05 16.71
N ILE A 571 12.75 51.45 16.10
CA ILE A 571 12.82 50.14 15.45
C ILE A 571 12.47 50.26 13.96
N GLN A 572 13.19 49.52 13.11
CA GLN A 572 12.92 49.41 11.67
C GLN A 572 12.86 47.93 11.26
N LEU A 573 11.95 47.58 10.34
CA LEU A 573 11.84 46.24 9.75
C LEU A 573 12.24 46.30 8.27
N LYS A 574 13.07 45.36 7.79
CA LYS A 574 13.56 45.26 6.41
C LYS A 574 13.30 43.91 5.77
N HIS A 575 13.26 43.89 4.43
CA HIS A 575 13.18 42.68 3.60
C HIS A 575 11.99 41.76 3.93
N LEU A 576 10.85 42.36 4.28
CA LEU A 576 9.60 41.62 4.46
C LEU A 576 9.02 41.24 3.09
N SER A 577 8.45 40.05 2.96
CA SER A 577 7.73 39.67 1.75
C SER A 577 6.46 40.51 1.56
N GLU A 578 6.07 40.77 0.31
CA GLU A 578 4.95 41.64 -0.05
C GLU A 578 3.63 41.25 0.63
N ASP A 579 3.28 39.96 0.64
CA ASP A 579 2.09 39.44 1.33
C ASP A 579 2.07 39.80 2.83
N CYS A 580 3.25 39.82 3.47
CA CYS A 580 3.38 40.18 4.89
C CYS A 580 3.26 41.69 5.10
N LYS A 581 3.79 42.50 4.20
CA LYS A 581 3.64 43.96 4.26
C LYS A 581 2.17 44.34 4.18
N GLU A 582 1.42 43.77 3.23
CA GLU A 582 -0.02 44.03 3.10
C GLU A 582 -0.80 43.70 4.37
N LEU A 583 -0.51 42.55 5.00
CA LEU A 583 -1.16 42.14 6.25
C LEU A 583 -0.78 43.06 7.42
N LEU A 584 0.49 43.46 7.53
CA LEU A 584 0.96 44.40 8.55
C LEU A 584 0.30 45.78 8.38
N TYR A 585 0.24 46.32 7.16
CA TYR A 585 -0.44 47.58 6.89
C TYR A 585 -1.94 47.54 7.18
N LYS A 586 -2.61 46.42 6.89
CA LYS A 586 -4.02 46.22 7.25
C LYS A 586 -4.22 46.14 8.76
N SER A 587 -3.27 45.54 9.49
CA SER A 587 -3.37 45.40 10.95
C SER A 587 -3.19 46.72 11.69
N ASN A 588 -2.25 47.57 11.25
CA ASN A 588 -2.04 48.89 11.82
C ASN A 588 -1.35 49.82 10.78
N PRO A 589 -1.92 51.00 10.48
CA PRO A 589 -1.32 51.97 9.55
C PRO A 589 0.12 52.35 9.90
N LYS A 590 0.49 52.27 11.20
CA LYS A 590 1.81 52.60 11.72
C LYS A 590 2.96 51.80 11.11
N PHE A 591 2.70 50.59 10.62
CA PHE A 591 3.74 49.79 9.97
C PHE A 591 4.30 50.43 8.70
N ARG A 592 3.60 51.40 8.11
CA ARG A 592 4.12 52.21 6.99
C ARG A 592 5.31 53.10 7.39
N GLU A 593 5.48 53.38 8.68
CA GLU A 593 6.57 54.20 9.21
C GLU A 593 7.76 53.34 9.67
N VAL A 594 7.52 52.05 9.94
CA VAL A 594 8.50 51.11 10.51
C VAL A 594 9.13 50.21 9.44
N ILE A 595 8.38 49.87 8.39
CA ILE A 595 8.85 49.02 7.29
C ILE A 595 9.62 49.88 6.28
N VAL A 596 10.87 49.51 6.02
CA VAL A 596 11.70 50.14 4.97
C VAL A 596 11.59 49.29 3.71
N GLU A 597 11.11 49.89 2.62
CA GLU A 597 11.07 49.27 1.29
C GLU A 597 12.39 49.51 0.55
N ASP A 598 12.94 48.46 -0.05
CA ASP A 598 14.19 48.54 -0.83
C ASP A 598 14.10 47.69 -2.10
N ILE A 599 14.95 47.98 -3.09
CA ILE A 599 15.01 47.27 -4.39
C ILE A 599 15.39 45.80 -4.20
N ASP A 600 16.14 45.48 -3.13
CA ASP A 600 16.65 44.16 -2.79
C ASP A 600 15.63 43.28 -2.03
N ASP A 601 14.38 43.71 -1.89
CA ASP A 601 13.32 42.91 -1.27
C ASP A 601 13.13 41.54 -1.98
N PRO A 602 13.03 40.43 -1.23
CA PRO A 602 13.04 39.09 -1.81
C PRO A 602 11.81 38.82 -2.69
N ARG A 603 12.06 38.53 -3.98
CA ARG A 603 11.03 38.14 -4.96
C ARG A 603 10.99 36.62 -5.13
N TYR A 604 10.03 35.96 -4.48
CA TYR A 604 9.94 34.49 -4.49
C TYR A 604 9.20 33.98 -5.74
N HIS A 605 9.92 33.58 -6.80
CA HIS A 605 9.32 33.00 -8.02
C HIS A 605 9.86 31.62 -8.43
N LEU A 606 10.73 30.98 -7.65
CA LEU A 606 11.63 29.94 -8.18
C LEU A 606 11.16 28.47 -8.13
N ALA A 607 9.94 28.13 -7.70
CA ALA A 607 9.54 26.72 -7.53
C ALA A 607 8.24 26.28 -8.24
N ALA A 608 7.70 27.11 -9.14
CA ALA A 608 6.37 26.83 -9.71
C ALA A 608 6.40 25.73 -10.79
N ASP A 609 7.41 25.70 -11.67
CA ASP A 609 7.31 24.95 -12.94
C ASP A 609 8.65 24.31 -13.43
N PRO A 610 9.30 23.44 -12.63
CA PRO A 610 10.55 22.77 -13.01
C PRO A 610 10.43 21.88 -14.27
N GLU A 611 9.21 21.51 -14.67
CA GLU A 611 8.93 20.71 -15.88
C GLU A 611 9.17 21.47 -17.19
N ARG A 612 9.23 22.80 -17.17
CA ARG A 612 9.69 23.59 -18.34
C ARG A 612 11.17 23.36 -18.64
N PHE A 613 11.92 22.86 -17.66
CA PHE A 613 13.35 22.64 -17.74
C PHE A 613 13.67 21.16 -17.97
N THR A 614 13.41 20.70 -19.19
CA THR A 614 13.63 19.30 -19.64
C THR A 614 15.10 18.96 -19.92
N LYS A 615 15.98 19.95 -20.03
CA LYS A 615 17.42 19.80 -20.32
C LYS A 615 18.29 20.04 -19.07
N GLY A 616 19.59 19.77 -19.17
CA GLY A 616 20.55 20.15 -18.12
C GLY A 616 20.62 21.67 -17.94
N LEU A 617 20.89 22.15 -16.72
CA LEU A 617 20.93 23.58 -16.39
C LEU A 617 21.89 24.39 -17.29
N GLY A 618 23.00 23.78 -17.73
CA GLY A 618 23.96 24.41 -18.66
C GLY A 618 23.50 24.48 -20.12
N GLU A 619 22.30 24.00 -20.45
CA GLU A 619 21.71 24.09 -21.79
C GLU A 619 20.63 25.17 -21.90
N TYR A 620 20.34 25.87 -20.79
CA TYR A 620 19.49 27.04 -20.77
C TYR A 620 20.37 28.28 -20.82
N ASP A 621 20.96 28.52 -21.99
CA ASP A 621 21.62 29.78 -22.28
C ASP A 621 20.53 30.86 -22.41
N ASN A 622 20.55 31.83 -21.47
CA ASN A 622 19.66 32.99 -21.28
C ASN A 622 18.50 32.79 -20.30
N LEU A 623 18.82 32.81 -19.00
CA LEU A 623 17.92 33.31 -17.95
C LEU A 623 18.59 34.42 -17.17
#